data_AF-A0A7R9AI99-F1
#
_entry.id   AF-A0A7R9AI99-F1
#
_cell.length_a   1.000
_cell.length_b   1.000
_cell.length_c   1.000
_cell.angle_alpha   90.00
_cell.angle_beta   90.00
_cell.angle_gamma   90.00
#
_symmetry.space_group_name_H-M   'P 1'
#
loop_
_entity.id
_entity.type
_entity.pdbx_description
1 polymer ?
#
loop_
_entity_poly.entity_id
_entity_poly.type
_entity_poly.pdbx_seq_one_letter_code
_entity_poly.pdbx_strand_id
1 'polypeptide(L)'
;MKVKQLTGQQQKPWLLALFSIKVVNSPLSEEAVLGFEYGFSMTHPNCLVLWEAQFGDFFNTAQVVIDTFISSGESKWLMQSGLVMLLPHGLDGAGPEHSSCRLERFLQLSDSYEEAGMDGDNVNMQIVHPTTPAQYFHLLRRQMVRNFRKPLIVATPKILLRLPAATSHLEEMGPGTSFHLVLGFRIVSDIKRRFRPFRYHVSRSSVP
;
A
#
# COMPACT_ATOMS: atom_id res chain seq x y z
N MET A 1 -31.41 11.85 -21.19
CA MET A 1 -30.67 11.15 -22.25
C MET A 1 -30.51 9.70 -21.80
N LYS A 2 -31.10 8.75 -22.54
CA LYS A 2 -31.41 7.38 -22.10
C LYS A 2 -30.17 6.51 -21.87
N VAL A 3 -30.31 5.70 -20.83
CA VAL A 3 -29.50 4.54 -20.40
C VAL A 3 -29.07 3.65 -21.57
N LYS A 4 -27.75 3.45 -21.71
CA LYS A 4 -27.15 2.32 -22.43
C LYS A 4 -26.21 1.58 -21.46
N GLN A 5 -26.79 0.75 -20.61
CA GLN A 5 -26.12 -0.34 -19.89
C GLN A 5 -26.68 -1.65 -20.44
N LEU A 6 -26.20 -2.16 -21.58
CA LEU A 6 -26.62 -3.49 -22.07
C LEU A 6 -25.55 -4.28 -22.83
N THR A 7 -24.29 -3.84 -22.87
CA THR A 7 -23.20 -4.64 -23.44
C THR A 7 -21.98 -4.44 -22.56
N GLY A 8 -21.59 -5.43 -21.76
CA GLY A 8 -20.43 -5.37 -20.86
C GLY A 8 -19.07 -5.25 -21.57
N GLN A 9 -19.00 -4.61 -22.73
CA GLN A 9 -17.76 -4.34 -23.45
C GLN A 9 -17.46 -2.84 -23.42
N GLN A 10 -16.40 -2.49 -22.69
CA GLN A 10 -15.77 -1.18 -22.81
C GLN A 10 -15.05 -1.10 -24.17
N GLN A 11 -15.52 -0.24 -25.07
CA GLN A 11 -14.73 0.15 -26.24
C GLN A 11 -13.54 1.01 -25.78
N LYS A 12 -12.32 0.59 -26.15
CA LYS A 12 -11.10 1.38 -25.94
C LYS A 12 -10.69 2.08 -27.26
N PRO A 13 -10.53 3.41 -27.27
CA PRO A 13 -9.93 4.15 -28.39
C PRO A 13 -8.55 3.62 -28.78
N TRP A 14 -8.23 3.65 -30.08
CA TRP A 14 -7.00 3.11 -30.69
C TRP A 14 -5.68 3.73 -30.18
N LEU A 15 -5.71 4.93 -29.60
CA LEU A 15 -4.55 5.55 -28.93
C LEU A 15 -4.25 4.95 -27.53
N LEU A 16 -5.19 4.24 -26.91
CA LEU A 16 -4.99 3.53 -25.63
C LEU A 16 -4.33 2.14 -25.82
N ALA A 17 -3.99 1.74 -27.05
CA ALA A 17 -3.47 0.40 -27.34
C ALA A 17 -2.11 0.09 -26.70
N LEU A 18 -1.36 1.11 -26.25
CA LEU A 18 -0.06 0.93 -25.59
C LEU A 18 -0.14 0.60 -24.10
N PHE A 19 -1.27 0.88 -23.43
CA PHE A 19 -1.44 0.66 -22.00
C PHE A 19 -2.82 0.08 -21.72
N SER A 20 -2.86 -1.16 -21.23
CA SER A 20 -4.11 -1.81 -20.83
C SER A 20 -4.11 -2.11 -19.34
N ILE A 21 -5.08 -1.52 -18.63
CA ILE A 21 -5.48 -1.94 -17.28
C ILE A 21 -6.46 -3.11 -17.43
N LYS A 22 -6.25 -4.16 -16.64
CA LYS A 22 -7.18 -5.28 -16.45
C LYS A 22 -7.55 -5.33 -14.97
N VAL A 23 -8.84 -5.24 -14.69
CA VAL A 23 -9.39 -5.45 -13.34
C VAL A 23 -10.03 -6.82 -13.33
N VAL A 24 -9.59 -7.68 -12.41
CA VAL A 24 -10.07 -9.05 -12.29
C VAL A 24 -10.68 -9.20 -10.91
N ASN A 25 -12.00 -9.40 -10.86
CA ASN A 25 -12.67 -9.80 -9.63
C ASN A 25 -12.40 -11.29 -9.43
N SER A 26 -11.52 -11.61 -8.48
CA SER A 26 -11.14 -12.99 -8.20
C SER A 26 -12.30 -13.78 -7.59
N PRO A 27 -12.29 -15.12 -7.68
CA PRO A 27 -13.10 -15.93 -6.78
C PRO A 27 -12.69 -15.67 -5.31
N LEU A 28 -13.52 -16.15 -4.38
CA LEU A 28 -13.24 -16.09 -2.94
C LEU A 28 -12.19 -17.14 -2.55
N SER A 29 -10.95 -16.91 -2.98
CA SER A 29 -9.79 -17.76 -2.71
C SER A 29 -8.54 -16.90 -2.74
N GLU A 30 -7.81 -16.82 -1.63
CA GLU A 30 -6.58 -16.03 -1.57
C GLU A 30 -5.37 -16.88 -1.98
N GLU A 31 -5.28 -18.13 -1.52
CA GLU A 31 -4.12 -18.99 -1.77
C GLU A 31 -3.87 -19.23 -3.26
N ALA A 32 -4.89 -19.72 -3.98
CA ALA A 32 -4.75 -20.03 -5.40
C ALA A 32 -4.57 -18.75 -6.24
N VAL A 33 -5.27 -17.66 -5.88
CA VAL A 33 -5.21 -16.40 -6.62
C VAL A 33 -3.86 -15.71 -6.40
N LEU A 34 -3.36 -15.64 -5.17
CA LEU A 34 -2.05 -15.06 -4.90
C LEU A 34 -0.93 -15.86 -5.58
N GLY A 35 -1.03 -17.19 -5.59
CA GLY A 35 -0.10 -18.06 -6.32
C GLY A 35 -0.13 -17.81 -7.83
N PHE A 36 -1.33 -17.61 -8.40
CA PHE A 36 -1.49 -17.24 -9.80
C PHE A 36 -0.84 -15.89 -10.11
N GLU A 37 -1.13 -14.85 -9.33
CA GLU A 37 -0.57 -13.50 -9.53
C GLU A 37 0.95 -13.48 -9.35
N TYR A 38 1.50 -14.27 -8.42
CA TYR A 38 2.94 -14.47 -8.29
C TYR A 38 3.53 -15.05 -9.59
N GLY A 39 2.96 -16.14 -10.12
CA GLY A 39 3.36 -16.73 -11.40
C GLY A 39 3.29 -15.74 -12.58
N PHE A 40 2.23 -14.93 -12.62
CA PHE A 40 2.06 -13.91 -13.64
C PHE A 40 3.13 -12.82 -13.54
N SER A 41 3.44 -12.35 -12.32
CA SER A 41 4.42 -11.29 -12.06
C SER A 41 5.84 -11.67 -12.47
N MET A 42 6.22 -12.95 -12.33
CA MET A 42 7.54 -13.44 -12.75
C MET A 42 7.68 -13.50 -14.27
N THR A 43 6.59 -13.89 -14.96
CA THR A 43 6.61 -14.11 -16.41
C THR A 43 6.40 -12.83 -17.21
N HIS A 44 5.83 -11.79 -16.58
CA HIS A 44 5.52 -10.50 -17.22
C HIS A 44 6.17 -9.33 -16.46
N PRO A 45 7.51 -9.17 -16.51
CA PRO A 45 8.22 -8.12 -15.76
C PRO A 45 7.85 -6.69 -16.18
N ASN A 46 7.20 -6.50 -17.33
CA ASN A 46 6.71 -5.20 -17.80
C ASN A 46 5.28 -4.88 -17.33
N CYS A 47 4.65 -5.76 -16.56
CA CYS A 47 3.34 -5.55 -15.97
C CYS A 47 3.45 -5.21 -14.48
N LEU A 48 2.76 -4.15 -14.06
CA LEU A 48 2.52 -3.91 -12.64
C LEU A 48 1.39 -4.85 -12.18
N VAL A 49 1.74 -5.87 -11.40
CA VAL A 49 0.79 -6.86 -10.89
C VAL A 49 0.46 -6.51 -9.46
N LEU A 50 -0.84 -6.34 -9.19
CA LEU A 50 -1.34 -6.01 -7.85
C LEU A 50 -2.33 -7.09 -7.43
N TRP A 51 -2.12 -7.62 -6.23
CA TRP A 51 -3.08 -8.46 -5.55
C TRP A 51 -3.55 -7.71 -4.30
N GLU A 52 -4.87 -7.60 -4.12
CA GLU A 52 -5.48 -6.91 -3.00
C GLU A 52 -6.30 -7.89 -2.16
N ALA A 53 -5.96 -7.98 -0.88
CA ALA A 53 -6.78 -8.70 0.09
C ALA A 53 -8.04 -7.87 0.39
N GLN A 54 -9.18 -8.53 0.61
CA GLN A 54 -10.40 -7.81 1.00
C GLN A 54 -10.21 -7.05 2.33
N PHE A 55 -9.59 -7.71 3.30
CA PHE A 55 -8.98 -7.10 4.47
C PHE A 55 -7.58 -7.64 4.62
N GLY A 56 -6.66 -6.84 5.14
CA GLY A 56 -5.27 -7.24 5.31
C GLY A 56 -5.13 -8.51 6.15
N ASP A 57 -6.06 -8.77 7.07
CA ASP A 57 -6.11 -9.92 7.97
C ASP A 57 -6.21 -11.28 7.23
N PHE A 58 -6.83 -11.32 6.04
CA PHE A 58 -7.09 -12.56 5.29
C PHE A 58 -5.89 -13.06 4.46
N PHE A 59 -4.76 -12.36 4.47
CA PHE A 59 -3.55 -12.82 3.76
C PHE A 59 -3.05 -14.19 4.24
N ASN A 60 -3.37 -14.56 5.48
CA ASN A 60 -2.91 -15.75 6.16
C ASN A 60 -3.41 -17.05 5.51
N THR A 61 -4.52 -17.02 4.77
CA THR A 61 -4.99 -18.19 4.02
C THR A 61 -4.05 -18.54 2.86
N ALA A 62 -3.25 -17.58 2.39
CA ALA A 62 -2.23 -17.76 1.36
C ALA A 62 -0.79 -17.86 1.93
N GLN A 63 -0.63 -18.21 3.21
CA GLN A 63 0.67 -18.20 3.91
C GLN A 63 1.73 -19.05 3.20
N VAL A 64 1.35 -20.21 2.65
CA VAL A 64 2.26 -21.10 1.91
C VAL A 64 2.88 -20.36 0.73
N VAL A 65 2.09 -19.61 -0.03
CA VAL A 65 2.58 -18.81 -1.16
C VAL A 65 3.56 -17.74 -0.69
N ILE A 66 3.24 -17.08 0.42
CA ILE A 66 4.07 -16.01 0.98
C ILE A 66 5.43 -16.55 1.43
N ASP A 67 5.44 -17.61 2.22
CA ASP A 67 6.65 -18.18 2.84
C ASP A 67 7.55 -18.85 1.80
N THR A 68 6.96 -19.56 0.84
CA THR A 68 7.71 -20.44 -0.05
C THR A 68 7.99 -19.83 -1.42
N PHE A 69 7.30 -18.75 -1.81
CA PHE A 69 7.52 -18.11 -3.10
C PHE A 69 7.86 -16.64 -2.95
N ILE A 70 7.00 -15.84 -2.30
CA ILE A 70 7.17 -14.38 -2.28
C ILE A 70 8.42 -13.98 -1.49
N SER A 71 8.63 -14.52 -0.30
CA SER A 71 9.75 -14.14 0.57
C SER A 71 11.09 -14.79 0.19
N SER A 72 11.07 -15.91 -0.54
CA SER A 72 12.28 -16.73 -0.73
C SER A 72 12.55 -17.14 -2.18
N GLY A 73 11.70 -16.75 -3.13
CA GLY A 73 11.79 -17.17 -4.53
C GLY A 73 13.05 -16.68 -5.24
N GLU A 74 13.46 -15.43 -4.98
CA GLU A 74 14.69 -14.88 -5.55
C GLU A 74 15.93 -15.58 -4.99
N SER A 75 16.01 -15.78 -3.66
CA SER A 75 17.16 -16.42 -3.03
C SER A 75 17.30 -17.90 -3.40
N LYS A 76 16.19 -18.62 -3.60
CA LYS A 76 16.21 -20.05 -3.93
C LYS A 76 16.39 -20.34 -5.41
N TRP A 77 15.77 -19.52 -6.27
CA TRP A 77 15.62 -19.84 -7.69
C TRP A 77 16.00 -18.70 -8.63
N LEU A 78 16.55 -17.61 -8.10
CA LEU A 78 16.90 -16.39 -8.86
C LEU A 78 15.70 -15.79 -9.61
N MET A 79 14.49 -16.05 -9.12
CA MET A 79 13.25 -15.57 -9.71
C MET A 79 12.85 -14.22 -9.11
N GLN A 80 12.94 -13.16 -9.89
CA GLN A 80 12.45 -11.85 -9.50
C GLN A 80 10.94 -11.73 -9.72
N SER A 81 10.24 -11.11 -8.77
CA SER A 81 8.80 -10.85 -8.85
C SER A 81 8.54 -9.38 -8.53
N GLY A 82 7.71 -8.73 -9.36
CA GLY A 82 7.27 -7.34 -9.15
C GLY A 82 5.93 -7.23 -8.43
N LEU A 83 5.44 -8.33 -7.84
CA LEU A 83 4.12 -8.41 -7.22
C LEU A 83 3.96 -7.39 -6.10
N VAL A 84 2.85 -6.65 -6.14
CA VAL A 84 2.44 -5.75 -5.07
C VAL A 84 1.29 -6.39 -4.29
N MET A 85 1.48 -6.59 -3.00
CA MET A 85 0.44 -7.04 -2.08
C MET A 85 -0.15 -5.82 -1.37
N LEU A 86 -1.43 -5.56 -1.62
CA LEU A 86 -2.20 -4.50 -0.97
C LEU A 86 -3.01 -5.10 0.19
N LEU A 87 -2.65 -4.75 1.42
CA LEU A 87 -3.20 -5.33 2.64
C LEU A 87 -3.88 -4.25 3.49
N PRO A 88 -5.22 -4.10 3.40
CA PRO A 88 -5.94 -3.08 4.16
C PRO A 88 -5.71 -3.20 5.67
N HIS A 89 -5.14 -2.17 6.27
CA HIS A 89 -4.67 -2.15 7.66
C HIS A 89 -5.17 -0.92 8.41
N GLY A 90 -5.46 -1.07 9.72
CA GLY A 90 -5.96 0.03 10.57
C GLY A 90 -6.74 -0.48 11.79
N LEU A 91 -6.42 0.05 12.98
CA LEU A 91 -7.12 -0.27 14.23
C LEU A 91 -8.37 0.62 14.39
N ASP A 92 -9.41 0.29 13.64
CA ASP A 92 -10.58 1.17 13.45
C ASP A 92 -11.81 0.73 14.27
N GLY A 93 -11.63 -0.23 15.19
CA GLY A 93 -12.71 -0.77 16.02
C GLY A 93 -13.56 -1.86 15.36
N ALA A 94 -13.17 -2.36 14.19
CA ALA A 94 -13.90 -3.38 13.42
C ALA A 94 -13.69 -4.84 13.94
N GLY A 95 -12.97 -5.01 15.04
CA GLY A 95 -12.68 -6.33 15.64
C GLY A 95 -11.38 -6.98 15.13
N PRO A 96 -11.06 -8.17 15.64
CA PRO A 96 -9.73 -8.80 15.46
C PRO A 96 -9.41 -9.24 14.04
N GLU A 97 -10.42 -9.51 13.21
CA GLU A 97 -10.26 -10.02 11.82
C GLU A 97 -10.41 -8.92 10.75
N HIS A 98 -10.43 -7.65 11.15
CA HIS A 98 -10.60 -6.50 10.26
C HIS A 98 -9.68 -5.35 10.63
N SER A 99 -8.55 -5.64 11.26
CA SER A 99 -7.70 -4.63 11.90
C SER A 99 -6.25 -4.70 11.45
N SER A 100 -5.68 -5.90 11.36
CA SER A 100 -4.24 -6.11 11.24
C SER A 100 -3.87 -6.93 10.00
N CYS A 101 -2.99 -6.37 9.16
CA CYS A 101 -2.30 -7.17 8.14
C CYS A 101 -1.10 -7.95 8.72
N ARG A 102 -0.93 -7.97 10.05
CA ARG A 102 0.16 -8.63 10.76
C ARG A 102 1.53 -8.26 10.20
N LEU A 103 1.78 -6.96 10.06
CA LEU A 103 2.98 -6.40 9.43
C LEU A 103 4.27 -6.95 10.07
N GLU A 104 4.23 -7.24 11.38
CA GLU A 104 5.30 -7.88 12.14
C GLU A 104 5.76 -9.22 11.53
N ARG A 105 4.85 -10.00 10.94
CA ARG A 105 5.19 -11.26 10.27
C ARG A 105 5.97 -11.03 9.00
N PHE A 106 5.57 -10.03 8.21
CA PHE A 106 6.34 -9.67 7.03
C PHE A 106 7.71 -9.12 7.43
N LEU A 107 7.80 -8.28 8.45
CA LEU A 107 9.10 -7.81 8.96
C LEU A 107 10.00 -8.98 9.39
N GLN A 108 9.44 -9.99 10.08
CA GLN A 108 10.18 -11.19 10.48
C GLN A 108 10.63 -12.07 9.30
N LEU A 109 9.84 -12.12 8.21
CA LEU A 109 10.20 -12.83 6.98
C LEU A 109 11.21 -12.08 6.12
N SER A 110 11.45 -10.80 6.40
CA SER A 110 12.47 -10.01 5.70
C SER A 110 13.86 -10.51 6.09
N ASP A 111 14.78 -10.53 5.15
CA ASP A 111 16.21 -10.79 5.41
C ASP A 111 16.98 -9.53 5.86
N SER A 112 16.29 -8.65 6.58
CA SER A 112 16.89 -7.50 7.28
C SER A 112 17.49 -7.99 8.58
N TYR A 113 18.79 -7.76 8.80
CA TYR A 113 19.49 -8.21 10.01
C TYR A 113 20.02 -7.01 10.80
N GLU A 114 19.77 -7.01 12.12
CA GLU A 114 20.21 -5.93 13.02
C GLU A 114 21.73 -5.70 12.99
N GLU A 115 22.49 -6.77 12.73
CA GLU A 115 23.95 -6.77 12.75
C GLU A 115 24.57 -6.54 11.36
N ALA A 116 23.79 -6.66 10.28
CA ALA A 116 24.28 -6.62 8.90
C ALA A 116 24.21 -5.22 8.28
N GLY A 117 24.82 -4.23 8.92
CA GLY A 117 24.95 -2.89 8.36
C GLY A 117 23.63 -2.26 7.90
N MET A 118 23.67 -1.50 6.80
CA MET A 118 22.48 -0.84 6.25
C MET A 118 21.87 -1.70 5.14
N ASP A 119 20.58 -1.99 5.27
CA ASP A 119 19.81 -2.68 4.23
C ASP A 119 19.86 -1.94 2.89
N GLY A 120 19.96 -2.71 1.81
CA GLY A 120 19.98 -2.23 0.43
C GLY A 120 18.79 -2.70 -0.39
N ASP A 121 18.87 -2.54 -1.71
CA ASP A 121 17.87 -3.05 -2.65
C ASP A 121 17.87 -4.60 -2.76
N ASN A 122 18.84 -5.26 -2.11
CA ASN A 122 19.00 -6.71 -2.09
C ASN A 122 18.05 -7.43 -1.13
N VAL A 123 17.41 -6.71 -0.18
CA VAL A 123 16.42 -7.33 0.72
C VAL A 123 15.35 -8.09 -0.07
N ASN A 124 14.89 -9.22 0.43
CA ASN A 124 14.00 -10.15 -0.26
C ASN A 124 12.61 -9.56 -0.58
N MET A 125 12.14 -8.60 0.21
CA MET A 125 10.90 -7.86 -0.04
C MET A 125 10.94 -6.46 0.54
N GLN A 126 10.12 -5.57 -0.02
CA GLN A 126 9.97 -4.21 0.47
C GLN A 126 8.68 -4.09 1.27
N ILE A 127 8.74 -3.58 2.49
CA ILE A 127 7.58 -3.47 3.37
C ILE A 127 7.32 -2.00 3.67
N VAL A 128 6.11 -1.51 3.40
CA VAL A 128 5.78 -0.09 3.50
C VAL A 128 4.39 0.15 4.10
N HIS A 129 4.25 1.27 4.79
CA HIS A 129 2.98 1.75 5.37
C HIS A 129 2.79 3.23 4.98
N PRO A 130 2.39 3.51 3.72
CA PRO A 130 2.29 4.88 3.22
C PRO A 130 1.14 5.65 3.87
N THR A 131 1.38 6.93 4.17
CA THR A 131 0.42 7.82 4.86
C THR A 131 -0.16 8.92 3.97
N THR A 132 0.41 9.13 2.77
CA THR A 132 -0.08 10.14 1.82
C THR A 132 -0.32 9.55 0.43
N PRO A 133 -1.28 10.09 -0.34
CA PRO A 133 -1.51 9.66 -1.72
C PRO A 133 -0.26 9.78 -2.61
N ALA A 134 0.56 10.83 -2.45
CA ALA A 134 1.80 10.99 -3.21
C ALA A 134 2.82 9.87 -2.94
N GLN A 135 2.95 9.44 -1.69
CA GLN A 135 3.81 8.31 -1.34
C GLN A 135 3.34 7.02 -2.02
N TYR A 136 2.03 6.76 -2.03
CA TYR A 136 1.47 5.59 -2.71
C TYR A 136 1.67 5.64 -4.23
N PHE A 137 1.46 6.81 -4.85
CA PHE A 137 1.73 7.04 -6.27
C PHE A 137 3.19 6.69 -6.63
N HIS A 138 4.15 7.18 -5.85
CA HIS A 138 5.56 6.91 -6.10
C HIS A 138 5.94 5.46 -5.86
N LEU A 139 5.36 4.79 -4.86
CA LEU A 139 5.58 3.37 -4.62
C LEU A 139 5.18 2.51 -5.83
N LEU A 140 3.97 2.72 -6.38
CA LEU A 140 3.49 1.96 -7.54
C LEU A 140 4.37 2.20 -8.77
N ARG A 141 4.78 3.45 -9.02
CA ARG A 141 5.70 3.76 -10.13
C ARG A 141 7.07 3.15 -9.93
N ARG A 142 7.59 3.17 -8.71
CA ARG A 142 8.91 2.64 -8.37
C ARG A 142 9.05 1.16 -8.73
N GLN A 143 7.99 0.37 -8.57
CA GLN A 143 7.98 -1.05 -8.96
C GLN A 143 8.29 -1.28 -10.46
N MET A 144 7.92 -0.32 -11.32
CA MET A 144 8.11 -0.44 -12.77
C MET A 144 9.30 0.35 -13.30
N VAL A 145 9.64 1.47 -12.67
CA VAL A 145 10.74 2.35 -13.10
C VAL A 145 12.11 1.74 -12.80
N ARG A 146 12.22 0.94 -11.75
CA ARG A 146 13.47 0.25 -11.41
C ARG A 146 13.85 -0.78 -12.48
N ASN A 147 15.15 -1.01 -12.61
CA ASN A 147 15.74 -2.01 -13.53
C ASN A 147 15.74 -3.44 -12.95
N PHE A 148 15.07 -3.66 -11.82
CA PHE A 148 14.87 -4.96 -11.19
C PHE A 148 13.44 -5.08 -10.67
N ARG A 149 13.04 -6.29 -10.26
CA ARG A 149 11.72 -6.54 -9.67
C ARG A 149 11.88 -7.10 -8.26
N LYS A 150 11.10 -6.55 -7.33
CA LYS A 150 11.07 -6.96 -5.93
C LYS A 150 9.64 -6.96 -5.42
N PRO A 151 9.20 -7.96 -4.63
CA PRO A 151 7.90 -7.93 -4.00
C PRO A 151 7.73 -6.67 -3.12
N LEU A 152 6.53 -6.10 -3.15
CA LEU A 152 6.17 -4.93 -2.35
C LEU A 152 4.94 -5.24 -1.49
N ILE A 153 5.13 -5.26 -0.17
CA ILE A 153 4.09 -5.43 0.84
C ILE A 153 3.64 -4.04 1.30
N VAL A 154 2.38 -3.70 1.05
CA VAL A 154 1.80 -2.40 1.39
C VAL A 154 0.70 -2.60 2.42
N ALA A 155 0.90 -2.07 3.63
CA ALA A 155 -0.18 -1.84 4.58
C ALA A 155 -1.04 -0.69 4.05
N THR A 156 -2.10 -1.02 3.29
CA THR A 156 -2.94 -0.03 2.62
C THR A 156 -3.94 0.59 3.60
N PRO A 157 -4.27 1.88 3.43
CA PRO A 157 -5.13 2.55 4.38
C PRO A 157 -6.60 2.12 4.28
N LYS A 158 -7.27 2.06 5.42
CA LYS A 158 -8.74 2.06 5.51
C LYS A 158 -9.28 3.48 5.75
N ILE A 159 -9.02 4.06 6.93
CA ILE A 159 -9.49 5.41 7.29
C ILE A 159 -8.91 6.50 6.38
N LEU A 160 -7.61 6.40 6.02
CA LEU A 160 -6.95 7.49 5.28
C LEU A 160 -7.56 7.70 3.88
N LEU A 161 -8.28 6.73 3.33
CA LEU A 161 -8.99 6.87 2.05
C LEU A 161 -9.98 8.04 2.03
N ARG A 162 -10.48 8.46 3.19
CA ARG A 162 -11.45 9.56 3.32
C ARG A 162 -11.05 10.62 4.34
N LEU A 163 -9.87 10.50 4.95
CA LEU A 163 -9.40 11.46 5.94
C LEU A 163 -8.97 12.76 5.23
N PRO A 164 -9.56 13.93 5.53
CA PRO A 164 -9.21 15.18 4.83
C PRO A 164 -7.73 15.58 4.96
N ALA A 165 -7.09 15.20 6.07
CA ALA A 165 -5.66 15.42 6.29
C ALA A 165 -4.75 14.51 5.45
N ALA A 166 -5.27 13.40 4.91
CA ALA A 166 -4.52 12.46 4.09
C ALA A 166 -4.71 12.78 2.59
N THR A 167 -4.41 14.02 2.21
CA THR A 167 -4.44 14.49 0.82
C THR A 167 -3.05 14.90 0.36
N SER A 168 -2.83 14.89 -0.96
CA SER A 168 -1.57 15.33 -1.58
C SER A 168 -1.85 16.29 -2.73
N HIS A 169 -0.92 17.20 -2.97
CA HIS A 169 -0.93 18.08 -4.12
C HIS A 169 -0.35 17.37 -5.34
N LEU A 170 -0.79 17.75 -6.54
CA LEU A 170 -0.26 17.19 -7.79
C LEU A 170 1.24 17.47 -7.99
N GLU A 171 1.73 18.59 -7.46
CA GLU A 171 3.15 18.95 -7.49
C GLU A 171 4.02 17.90 -6.79
N GLU A 172 3.49 17.22 -5.77
CA GLU A 172 4.19 16.14 -5.06
C GLU A 172 4.33 14.88 -5.92
N MET A 173 3.63 14.81 -7.06
CA MET A 173 3.66 13.71 -8.04
C MET A 173 4.32 14.12 -9.38
N GLY A 174 4.83 15.35 -9.45
CA GLY A 174 5.44 15.91 -10.66
C GLY A 174 6.86 15.40 -10.97
N PRO A 175 7.48 15.86 -12.05
CA PRO A 175 8.87 15.54 -12.37
C PRO A 175 9.82 15.95 -11.23
N GLY A 176 10.83 15.13 -10.95
CA GLY A 176 11.83 15.38 -9.91
C GLY A 176 11.38 15.02 -8.49
N THR A 177 10.13 14.60 -8.28
CA THR A 177 9.69 14.05 -6.99
C THR A 177 9.85 12.53 -6.95
N SER A 178 9.94 11.98 -5.74
CA SER A 178 10.13 10.55 -5.52
C SER A 178 9.50 10.09 -4.21
N PHE A 179 9.45 8.77 -4.02
CA PHE A 179 9.12 8.18 -2.74
C PHE A 179 10.15 8.59 -1.68
N HIS A 180 9.68 8.93 -0.49
CA HIS A 180 10.52 9.19 0.69
C HIS A 180 10.43 8.02 1.68
N LEU A 181 11.57 7.44 2.07
CA LEU A 181 11.61 6.37 3.08
C LEU A 181 11.12 6.85 4.45
N VAL A 182 11.47 8.09 4.80
CA VAL A 182 11.10 8.74 6.07
C VAL A 182 10.56 10.13 5.74
N LEU A 183 9.37 10.44 6.26
CA LEU A 183 8.80 11.78 6.19
C LEU A 183 9.20 12.56 7.44
N GLY A 184 10.03 13.59 7.26
CA GLY A 184 10.39 14.49 8.35
C GLY A 184 9.26 15.44 8.72
N PHE A 185 9.25 15.90 9.98
CA PHE A 185 8.36 16.98 10.39
C PHE A 185 8.89 18.33 9.89
N ARG A 186 8.07 19.06 9.13
CA ARG A 186 8.25 20.51 9.01
C ARG A 186 7.62 21.14 10.25
N ILE A 187 8.43 21.57 11.21
CA ILE A 187 7.95 22.47 12.26
C ILE A 187 7.52 23.75 11.56
N VAL A 188 6.22 23.95 11.41
CA VAL A 188 5.68 25.24 10.99
C VAL A 188 5.92 26.19 12.17
N SER A 189 6.82 27.15 12.00
CA SER A 189 7.16 28.17 13.01
C SER A 189 6.02 29.16 13.31
N ASP A 190 4.81 28.94 12.79
CA ASP A 190 3.65 29.83 12.95
C ASP A 190 2.58 29.28 13.91
N ILE A 191 2.96 28.98 15.16
CA ILE A 191 1.99 29.01 16.27
C ILE A 191 1.88 30.45 16.75
N LYS A 192 1.21 31.30 15.97
CA LYS A 192 0.76 32.63 16.43
C LYS A 192 -0.73 32.90 16.25
N ARG A 193 -1.53 32.00 15.68
CA ARG A 193 -2.97 32.28 15.48
C ARG A 193 -3.86 31.06 15.68
N ARG A 194 -4.45 30.96 16.88
CA ARG A 194 -5.82 30.47 17.22
C ARG A 194 -5.84 29.63 18.50
N PHE A 195 -5.56 30.27 19.63
CA PHE A 195 -6.25 29.93 20.86
C PHE A 195 -7.02 31.18 21.29
N ARG A 196 -8.33 31.22 21.03
CA ARG A 196 -9.20 32.09 21.83
C ARG A 196 -9.33 31.37 23.18
N PRO A 197 -8.96 31.98 24.31
CA PRO A 197 -9.16 31.35 25.60
C PRO A 197 -10.67 31.17 25.82
N PHE A 198 -11.10 29.92 25.95
CA PHE A 198 -12.44 29.59 26.39
C PHE A 198 -12.54 30.05 27.86
N ARG A 199 -13.17 31.19 28.12
CA ARG A 199 -13.43 31.67 29.48
C ARG A 199 -14.48 30.75 30.09
N TYR A 200 -14.05 29.83 30.96
CA TYR A 200 -14.98 29.20 31.90
C TYR A 200 -15.39 30.23 32.96
N HIS A 201 -16.67 30.60 32.96
CA HIS A 201 -17.27 31.33 34.08
C HIS A 201 -17.50 30.33 35.21
N VAL A 202 -16.65 30.38 36.24
CA VAL A 202 -16.92 29.69 37.51
C VAL A 202 -17.79 30.62 38.35
N SER A 203 -19.10 30.35 38.41
CA SER A 203 -19.96 30.97 39.40
C SER A 203 -19.56 30.44 40.78
N ARG A 204 -18.97 31.29 41.62
CA ARG A 204 -18.79 30.98 43.04
C ARG A 204 -20.17 30.96 43.70
N SER A 205 -20.72 29.78 43.94
CA SER A 205 -21.79 29.57 44.89
C SER A 205 -21.20 29.70 46.30
N SER A 206 -21.54 30.77 47.00
CA SER A 206 -21.38 30.88 48.45
C SER A 206 -22.29 29.84 49.11
N VAL A 207 -21.69 28.90 49.83
CA VAL A 207 -22.41 27.96 50.71
C VAL A 207 -22.55 28.63 52.08
N PRO A 208 -23.72 28.51 52.74
CA PRO A 208 -24.02 29.16 54.03
C PRO A 208 -23.16 28.68 55.20
#